data_AF-A0A8C2TNZ3-F1
#
_entry.id   AF-A0A8C2TNZ3-F1
#
_cell.length_a   1.000
_cell.length_b   1.000
_cell.length_c   1.000
_cell.angle_alpha   90.00
_cell.angle_beta   90.00
_cell.angle_gamma   90.00
#
_symmetry.space_group_name_H-M   'P 1'
#
loop_
_entity.id
_entity.type
_entity.pdbx_description
1 polymer ?
#
loop_
_entity_poly.entity_id
_entity_poly.type
_entity_poly.pdbx_seq_one_letter_code
_entity_poly.pdbx_strand_id
1 'polypeptide(L)'
;MSVTDRKGKEFLNWMNLRDAETGKILWQGTEDLSVPGVEHEARVPKKILKCKAVSRELNFSSAEQMEKFRLEQKVYFKGQCLEVSPMVGTHAYLPQQHLMLPGYTL
;
A
#
# COMPACT_ATOMS: atom_id res chain seq x y z
N MET A 1 -26.38 11.69 2.58
CA MET A 1 -25.61 11.08 1.48
C MET A 1 -25.43 9.61 1.79
N SER A 2 -25.99 8.73 0.96
CA SER A 2 -26.01 7.28 1.11
C SER A 2 -24.70 6.64 0.66
N VAL A 3 -24.34 5.54 1.30
CA VAL A 3 -23.07 4.78 1.23
C VAL A 3 -22.83 4.07 -0.12
N THR A 4 -23.59 4.38 -1.17
CA THR A 4 -23.62 3.62 -2.44
C THR A 4 -22.99 4.31 -3.65
N ASP A 5 -22.29 5.44 -3.49
CA ASP A 5 -21.73 6.24 -4.61
C ASP A 5 -20.18 6.19 -4.74
N ARG A 6 -19.54 5.04 -4.46
CA ARG A 6 -18.07 4.87 -4.62
C ARG A 6 -17.65 3.75 -5.57
N LYS A 7 -18.53 3.31 -6.47
CA LYS A 7 -18.10 2.44 -7.57
C LYS A 7 -17.39 3.29 -8.63
N GLY A 8 -16.06 3.42 -8.50
CA GLY A 8 -15.19 3.72 -9.65
C GLY A 8 -14.27 4.93 -9.55
N LYS A 9 -13.65 5.22 -8.41
CA LYS A 9 -12.85 6.45 -8.28
C LYS A 9 -11.34 6.24 -8.13
N GLU A 10 -10.91 5.37 -7.23
CA GLU A 10 -9.52 4.93 -7.08
C GLU A 10 -9.52 3.46 -6.67
N PHE A 11 -8.67 2.62 -7.28
CA PHE A 11 -8.55 1.21 -6.90
C PHE A 11 -7.10 0.72 -7.01
N LEU A 12 -6.72 -0.17 -6.10
CA LEU A 12 -5.42 -0.81 -6.10
C LEU A 12 -5.43 -2.00 -7.07
N ASN A 13 -4.55 -1.95 -8.07
CA ASN A 13 -4.41 -3.01 -9.07
C ASN A 13 -3.60 -4.19 -8.52
N TRP A 14 -2.49 -3.88 -7.86
CA TRP A 14 -1.63 -4.85 -7.22
C TRP A 14 -0.68 -4.18 -6.23
N MET A 15 -0.13 -5.00 -5.33
CA MET A 15 0.90 -4.62 -4.38
C MET A 15 1.96 -5.71 -4.29
N ASN A 16 3.22 -5.32 -4.12
CA ASN A 16 4.28 -6.24 -3.73
C ASN A 16 5.11 -5.72 -2.57
N LEU A 17 5.69 -6.66 -1.82
CA LEU A 17 6.64 -6.42 -0.74
C LEU A 17 7.94 -7.13 -1.07
N ARG A 18 9.05 -6.41 -0.99
CA ARG A 18 10.39 -6.92 -1.26
C ARG A 18 11.31 -6.67 -0.08
N ASP A 19 12.24 -7.58 0.13
CA ASP A 19 13.41 -7.29 0.95
C ASP A 19 14.17 -6.12 0.31
N ALA A 20 14.36 -5.02 1.04
CA ALA A 20 14.93 -3.80 0.46
C ALA A 20 16.43 -3.91 0.14
N GLU A 21 17.16 -4.83 0.78
CA GLU A 21 18.59 -5.03 0.52
C GLU A 21 18.82 -5.93 -0.70
N THR A 22 17.99 -6.96 -0.86
CA THR A 22 18.18 -7.98 -1.91
C THR A 22 17.24 -7.84 -3.11
N GLY A 23 16.17 -7.05 -2.99
CA GLY A 23 15.12 -6.92 -4.01
C GLY A 23 14.20 -8.14 -4.16
N LYS A 24 14.41 -9.19 -3.34
CA LYS A 24 13.65 -10.44 -3.38
C LYS A 24 12.18 -10.20 -3.03
N ILE A 25 11.26 -10.68 -3.86
CA ILE A 25 9.82 -10.66 -3.56
C ILE A 25 9.53 -11.56 -2.35
N LEU A 26 8.90 -10.98 -1.34
CA LEU A 26 8.44 -11.65 -0.13
C LEU A 26 6.95 -11.94 -0.20
N TRP A 27 6.17 -11.03 -0.78
CA TRP A 27 4.73 -11.16 -0.95
C TRP A 27 4.25 -10.35 -2.15
N GLN A 28 3.19 -10.81 -2.80
CA GLN A 28 2.49 -10.09 -3.86
C GLN A 28 1.00 -10.42 -3.79
N GLY A 29 0.17 -9.43 -4.07
CA GLY A 29 -1.28 -9.59 -4.15
C GLY A 29 -1.89 -8.69 -5.23
N THR A 30 -3.04 -9.10 -5.75
CA THR A 30 -3.81 -8.40 -6.79
C THR A 30 -5.21 -8.02 -6.29
N GLU A 31 -5.45 -8.13 -4.99
CA GLU A 31 -6.70 -7.74 -4.36
C GLU A 31 -6.73 -6.21 -4.15
N ASP A 32 -7.90 -5.60 -4.31
CA ASP A 32 -8.06 -4.17 -4.07
C ASP A 32 -8.21 -3.88 -2.57
N LEU A 33 -7.07 -3.66 -1.92
CA LEU A 33 -6.99 -3.36 -0.48
C LEU A 33 -7.42 -1.93 -0.13
N SER A 34 -7.87 -1.13 -1.11
CA SER A 34 -8.34 0.24 -0.87
C SER A 34 -9.84 0.33 -0.53
N VAL A 35 -10.60 -0.77 -0.69
CA VAL A 35 -12.04 -0.80 -0.40
C VAL A 35 -12.28 -0.60 1.11
N PRO A 36 -12.99 0.47 1.53
CA PRO A 36 -13.24 0.75 2.94
C PRO A 36 -14.42 -0.05 3.49
N GLY A 37 -14.51 -0.16 4.82
CA GLY A 37 -15.63 -0.80 5.51
C GLY A 37 -15.59 -2.33 5.53
N VAL A 38 -14.53 -2.92 4.97
CA VAL A 38 -14.23 -4.35 5.04
C VAL A 38 -12.84 -4.55 5.61
N GLU A 39 -12.64 -5.65 6.34
CA GLU A 39 -11.33 -6.07 6.81
C GLU A 39 -10.71 -6.99 5.75
N HIS A 40 -9.53 -6.62 5.26
CA HIS A 40 -8.78 -7.40 4.27
C HIS A 40 -7.73 -8.28 4.97
N GLU A 41 -7.53 -9.52 4.49
CA GLU A 41 -6.52 -10.44 5.02
C GLU A 41 -5.35 -10.59 4.04
N ALA A 42 -4.12 -10.46 4.53
CA ALA A 42 -2.91 -10.75 3.76
C ALA A 42 -2.00 -11.75 4.48
N ARG A 43 -1.68 -12.88 3.83
CA ARG A 43 -0.79 -13.90 4.38
C ARG A 43 0.66 -13.67 3.95
N VAL A 44 1.38 -12.89 4.75
CA VAL A 44 2.80 -12.58 4.53
C VAL A 44 3.72 -13.60 5.21
N PRO A 45 4.85 -14.00 4.61
CA PRO A 45 5.73 -14.99 5.21
C PRO A 45 6.52 -14.38 6.38
N LYS A 46 6.61 -15.12 7.50
CA LYS A 46 7.29 -14.68 8.74
C LYS A 46 8.72 -14.16 8.55
N LYS A 47 9.42 -14.61 7.51
CA LYS A 47 10.78 -14.14 7.17
C LYS A 47 10.86 -12.63 6.91
N ILE A 48 9.74 -11.98 6.58
CA ILE A 48 9.68 -10.51 6.39
C ILE A 48 10.10 -9.74 7.65
N LEU A 49 9.84 -10.30 8.84
CA LEU A 49 10.23 -9.72 10.12
C LEU A 49 11.74 -9.76 10.37
N LYS A 50 12.50 -10.45 9.52
CA LYS A 50 13.98 -10.50 9.58
C LYS A 50 14.63 -9.49 8.65
N CYS A 51 13.87 -8.87 7.74
CA CYS A 51 14.40 -7.86 6.83
C CYS A 51 14.70 -6.60 7.63
N LYS A 52 15.85 -5.98 7.38
CA LYS A 52 16.19 -4.68 7.96
C LYS A 52 15.21 -3.59 7.50
N ALA A 53 14.81 -3.64 6.23
CA ALA A 53 13.78 -2.81 5.65
C ALA A 53 13.01 -3.58 4.56
N VAL A 54 11.75 -3.23 4.36
CA VAL A 54 10.88 -3.82 3.34
C VAL A 54 10.49 -2.73 2.35
N SER A 55 10.89 -2.89 1.09
CA SER A 55 10.41 -2.04 0.01
C SER A 55 8.99 -2.45 -0.37
N ARG A 56 8.12 -1.47 -0.61
CA ARG A 56 6.75 -1.71 -1.05
C ARG A 56 6.47 -0.99 -2.35
N GLU A 57 5.77 -1.69 -3.22
CA GLU A 57 5.38 -1.15 -4.52
C GLU A 57 3.87 -1.31 -4.67
N LEU A 58 3.20 -0.21 -5.00
CA LEU A 58 1.77 -0.13 -5.22
C LEU A 58 1.52 0.30 -6.66
N ASN A 59 0.64 -0.40 -7.34
CA ASN A 59 0.07 0.07 -8.58
C ASN A 59 -1.41 0.29 -8.40
N PHE A 60 -1.87 1.46 -8.80
CA PHE A 60 -3.25 1.86 -8.62
C PHE A 60 -3.68 2.71 -9.81
N SER A 61 -4.99 2.79 -9.98
CA SER A 61 -5.63 3.59 -10.99
C SER A 61 -6.58 4.58 -10.32
N SER A 62 -6.69 5.77 -10.90
CA SER A 62 -7.66 6.78 -10.49
C SER A 62 -8.29 7.39 -11.72
N ALA A 63 -9.61 7.61 -11.64
CA ALA A 63 -10.35 8.34 -12.67
C ALA A 63 -10.07 9.86 -12.61
N GLU A 64 -9.57 10.36 -11.48
CA GLU A 64 -9.31 11.77 -11.25
C GLU A 64 -7.81 12.07 -11.14
N GLN A 65 -7.45 13.29 -11.53
CA GLN A 65 -6.11 13.80 -11.27
C GLN A 65 -5.98 14.07 -9.76
N MET A 66 -4.94 13.52 -9.14
CA MET A 66 -4.65 13.74 -7.73
C MET A 66 -3.40 14.60 -7.57
N GLU A 67 -3.55 15.74 -6.90
CA GLU A 67 -2.41 16.58 -6.51
C GLU A 67 -1.88 16.16 -5.14
N LYS A 68 -0.55 15.99 -5.04
CA LYS A 68 0.14 15.67 -3.78
C LYS A 68 -0.44 14.46 -3.05
N PHE A 69 -0.74 13.38 -3.79
CA PHE A 69 -1.23 12.13 -3.23
C PHE A 69 -0.31 11.63 -2.09
N ARG A 70 -0.92 11.28 -0.96
CA ARG A 70 -0.25 10.85 0.26
C ARG A 70 -1.05 9.73 0.92
N LEU A 71 -0.33 8.81 1.55
CA LEU A 71 -0.89 7.76 2.38
C LEU A 71 -0.28 7.87 3.78
N GLU A 72 -1.11 7.76 4.82
CA GLU A 72 -0.64 7.56 6.19
C GLU A 72 -1.00 6.13 6.59
N GLN A 73 0.01 5.33 6.93
CA GLN A 73 -0.21 3.98 7.42
C GLN A 73 0.05 3.90 8.91
N LYS A 74 -0.83 3.18 9.62
CA LYS A 74 -0.65 2.85 11.03
C LYS A 74 -0.60 1.35 11.22
N VAL A 75 0.41 0.88 11.94
CA VAL A 75 0.56 -0.53 12.30
C VAL A 75 0.06 -0.72 13.73
N TYR A 76 -0.89 -1.62 13.91
CA TYR A 76 -1.47 -1.93 15.22
C TYR A 76 -1.15 -3.37 15.63
N PHE A 77 -0.79 -3.56 16.89
CA PHE A 77 -0.71 -4.87 17.53
C PHE A 77 -1.57 -4.85 18.79
N LYS A 78 -2.59 -5.72 18.83
CA LYS A 78 -3.54 -5.80 19.96
C LYS A 78 -4.13 -4.43 20.36
N GLY A 79 -4.47 -3.60 19.37
CA GLY A 79 -5.06 -2.27 19.57
C GLY A 79 -4.05 -1.16 19.91
N GLN A 80 -2.78 -1.47 20.14
CA GLN A 80 -1.73 -0.47 20.35
C GLN A 80 -1.07 -0.10 19.02
N CYS A 81 -0.93 1.20 18.76
CA CYS A 81 -0.22 1.69 17.57
C CYS A 81 1.29 1.57 17.81
N LEU A 82 1.96 0.78 16.98
CA LEU A 82 3.40 0.57 17.05
C LEU A 82 4.17 1.53 16.15
N GLU A 83 3.61 1.85 14.98
CA GLU A 83 4.27 2.66 13.97
C GLU A 83 3.25 3.50 13.20
N VAL A 84 3.66 4.72 12.83
CA VAL A 84 2.97 5.58 11.88
C VAL A 84 3.96 5.97 10.79
N SER A 85 3.71 5.56 9.56
CA SER A 85 4.59 5.84 8.43
C SER A 85 3.85 6.68 7.39
N PRO A 86 4.21 7.97 7.23
CA PRO A 86 3.70 8.79 6.15
C PRO A 86 4.40 8.44 4.84
N MET A 87 3.64 8.39 3.75
CA MET A 87 4.11 7.98 2.44
C MET A 87 3.65 8.98 1.40
N VAL A 88 4.60 9.41 0.57
CA VAL A 88 4.36 10.43 -0.46
C VAL A 88 4.47 9.79 -1.82
N GLY A 89 3.46 10.01 -2.66
CA GLY A 89 3.48 9.64 -4.07
C GLY A 89 4.59 10.38 -4.82
N THR A 90 5.59 9.68 -5.38
CA THR A 90 6.68 10.38 -6.08
C THR A 90 6.38 10.68 -7.54
N HIS A 91 5.65 9.85 -8.29
CA HIS A 91 5.26 10.19 -9.68
C HIS A 91 3.95 9.50 -10.09
N ALA A 92 2.90 10.30 -10.34
CA ALA A 92 1.64 9.83 -10.90
C ALA A 92 1.46 10.44 -12.30
N TYR A 93 1.78 9.69 -13.35
CA TYR A 93 1.47 10.06 -14.74
C TYR A 93 0.37 9.14 -15.28
N LEU A 94 -0.64 9.74 -15.92
CA LEU A 94 -1.80 9.04 -16.49
C LEU A 94 -1.39 8.03 -17.58
N PRO A 95 -2.15 6.93 -17.80
CA PRO A 95 -3.33 6.45 -17.06
C PRO A 95 -2.99 5.39 -15.99
N GLN A 96 -1.71 5.03 -15.81
CA GLN A 96 -1.25 4.05 -14.83
C GLN A 96 -0.34 4.71 -13.80
N GLN A 97 -0.80 4.78 -12.56
CA GLN A 97 -0.04 5.40 -11.48
C GLN A 97 0.82 4.33 -10.78
N HIS A 98 2.09 4.65 -10.62
CA HIS A 98 3.06 3.75 -10.03
C HIS A 98 3.67 4.40 -8.79
N LEU A 99 3.47 3.77 -7.64
CA LEU A 99 3.99 4.27 -6.37
C LEU A 99 5.02 3.27 -5.82
N MET A 100 6.29 3.59 -6.06
CA MET A 100 7.41 2.99 -5.36
C MET A 100 7.56 3.65 -4.00
N LEU A 101 7.35 2.88 -2.94
CA LEU A 101 7.54 3.34 -1.57
C LEU A 101 8.91 2.89 -1.08
N PRO A 102 9.82 3.82 -0.73
CA PRO A 102 11.08 3.44 -0.13
C PRO A 102 10.81 2.66 1.15
N GLY A 103 11.59 1.60 1.38
CA GLY A 103 11.41 0.76 2.56
C GLY A 103 11.73 1.54 3.83
N TYR A 104 10.73 1.71 4.69
CA TYR A 104 10.94 2.20 6.04
C TYR A 104 11.22 1.02 6.98
N THR A 105 12.12 1.26 7.93
CA THR A 105 12.59 0.31 8.93
C THR A 105 11.47 0.01 9.94
N LEU A 106 11.27 -1.27 10.29
CA LEU A 106 10.51 -1.69 11.48
C LEU A 106 11.26 -1.38 12.78
#